data_AF-A0A8X7MNT1-F1
#
_entry.id   AF-A0A8X7MNT1-F1
#
_cell.length_a   1.000
_cell.length_b   1.000
_cell.length_c   1.000
_cell.angle_alpha   90.00
_cell.angle_beta   90.00
_cell.angle_gamma   90.00
#
_symmetry.space_group_name_H-M   'P 1'
#
loop_
_entity.id
_entity.type
_entity.pdbx_description
1 polymer ?
#
loop_
_entity_poly.entity_id
_entity_poly.type
_entity_poly.pdbx_seq_one_letter_code
_entity_poly.pdbx_strand_id
1 'polypeptide(L)' 'MGEATLQAEAERSATTHAKAWSRPPIEVDFQVLMFTASGLLVRFLKVWEKSNYQTVKWVRYVSRSNGSYLVRF' A
#
# COMPACT_ATOMS: atom_id res chain seq x y z
N MET A 1 3.50 -14.35 -11.44
CA MET A 1 3.69 -12.90 -11.23
C MET A 1 4.26 -12.34 -12.50
N GLY A 2 3.61 -11.32 -13.08
CA GLY A 2 4.13 -10.64 -14.27
C GLY A 2 4.80 -9.34 -13.85
N GLU A 3 5.93 -9.03 -14.45
CA GLU A 3 6.50 -7.69 -14.43
C GLU A 3 5.69 -6.80 -15.40
N ALA A 4 5.40 -5.57 -14.99
CA ALA A 4 4.70 -4.60 -15.82
C ALA A 4 5.58 -3.36 -15.98
N THR A 5 5.69 -2.86 -17.21
CA THR A 5 6.47 -1.67 -17.55
C THR A 5 5.53 -0.63 -18.16
N LEU A 6 5.62 0.62 -17.69
CA LEU A 6 4.89 1.75 -18.25
C LEU A 6 5.87 2.68 -18.97
N GLN A 7 5.52 3.11 -20.18
CA GLN A 7 6.26 4.08 -20.97
C GLN A 7 5.36 5.28 -21.25
N ALA A 8 5.91 6.49 -21.17
CA ALA A 8 5.19 7.72 -21.45
C ALA A 8 6.13 8.73 -22.12
N GLU A 9 5.59 9.48 -23.08
CA GLU A 9 6.26 10.60 -23.75
C GLU A 9 5.46 11.87 -23.47
N ALA A 10 6.15 13.00 -23.26
CA ALA A 10 5.53 14.28 -22.97
C ALA A 10 6.22 15.38 -23.80
N GLU A 11 5.43 16.10 -24.59
CA GLU A 11 5.88 17.26 -25.36
C GLU A 11 5.74 18.53 -24.53
N ARG A 12 6.77 19.38 -24.57
CA ARG A 12 6.78 20.66 -23.84
C ARG A 12 6.24 21.77 -24.73
N SER A 13 5.29 22.55 -24.23
CA SER A 13 4.79 23.74 -24.93
C SER A 13 5.85 24.83 -25.06
N ALA A 14 5.87 25.50 -26.24
CA ALA A 14 6.80 26.57 -26.58
C ALA A 14 6.60 27.85 -25.72
N THR A 15 5.39 28.09 -25.23
CA THR A 15 5.03 29.23 -24.37
C THR A 15 5.15 28.88 -22.89
N THR A 16 6.38 28.57 -22.44
CA THR A 16 6.66 28.35 -21.01
C THR A 16 7.55 29.44 -20.44
N HIS A 17 7.15 30.02 -19.31
CA HIS A 17 8.10 30.72 -18.43
C HIS A 17 9.11 29.67 -17.94
N ALA A 18 10.41 29.95 -18.05
CA ALA A 18 11.50 29.01 -17.77
C ALA A 18 11.64 28.67 -16.26
N LYS A 19 10.60 28.06 -15.67
CA LYS A 19 10.63 27.54 -14.31
C LYS A 19 11.14 26.11 -14.34
N ALA A 20 12.18 25.83 -13.57
CA ALA A 20 12.66 24.48 -13.36
C ALA A 20 11.56 23.60 -12.75
N TRP A 21 11.33 22.42 -13.33
CA TRP A 21 10.40 21.45 -12.77
C TRP A 21 11.07 20.71 -11.60
N SER A 22 10.41 20.72 -10.43
CA SER A 22 10.94 20.14 -9.19
C SER A 22 10.92 18.62 -9.13
N ARG A 23 10.40 17.93 -10.16
CA ARG A 23 10.28 16.47 -10.26
C ARG A 23 9.74 15.85 -8.96
N PRO A 24 8.45 16.05 -8.65
CA PRO A 24 7.86 15.47 -7.45
C PRO A 24 7.99 13.94 -7.48
N PRO A 25 8.10 13.28 -6.31
CA PRO A 25 8.14 11.83 -6.26
C PRO A 25 6.86 11.21 -6.85
N ILE A 26 7.00 9.98 -7.33
CA ILE A 26 5.87 9.15 -7.76
C ILE A 26 5.29 8.46 -6.51
N GLU A 27 4.00 8.65 -6.27
CA GLU A 27 3.26 7.94 -5.22
C GLU A 27 2.72 6.62 -5.75
N VAL A 28 2.90 5.54 -4.98
CA VAL A 28 2.39 4.21 -5.32
C VAL A 28 1.32 3.79 -4.33
N ASP A 29 0.09 3.63 -4.81
CA ASP A 29 -1.01 3.06 -4.03
C ASP A 29 -1.13 1.55 -4.29
N PHE A 30 -1.21 0.77 -3.22
CA PHE A 30 -1.40 -0.68 -3.32
C PHE A 30 -2.10 -1.26 -2.09
N GLN A 31 -2.72 -2.42 -2.29
CA GLN A 31 -3.28 -3.24 -1.23
C GLN A 31 -2.89 -4.69 -1.40
N VAL A 32 -2.17 -5.25 -0.41
CA VAL A 32 -1.82 -6.67 -0.37
C VAL A 32 -2.70 -7.38 0.65
N LEU A 33 -3.47 -8.35 0.19
CA LEU A 33 -4.33 -9.19 1.04
C LEU A 33 -3.54 -10.35 1.64
N MET A 34 -3.88 -10.71 2.88
CA MET A 34 -3.29 -11.85 3.60
C MET A 34 -1.76 -11.77 3.75
N PHE A 35 -1.22 -10.55 3.77
CA PHE A 35 0.21 -10.27 3.94
C PHE A 35 0.42 -9.18 5.00
N THR A 36 1.50 -9.31 5.78
CA THR A 36 1.91 -8.35 6.81
C THR A 36 3.33 -7.85 6.59
N ALA A 37 3.48 -6.61 6.11
CA ALA A 37 4.80 -5.98 5.91
C ALA A 37 5.60 -5.81 7.22
N SER A 38 4.91 -5.64 8.35
CA SER A 38 5.54 -5.50 9.68
C SER A 38 5.95 -6.83 10.32
N GLY A 39 5.57 -7.98 9.73
CA GLY A 39 5.73 -9.30 10.35
C GLY A 39 4.77 -9.57 11.52
N LEU A 40 3.78 -8.70 11.75
CA LEU A 40 2.76 -8.92 12.78
C LEU A 40 2.02 -10.24 12.53
N LEU A 41 1.91 -11.05 13.58
CA LEU A 41 1.18 -12.32 13.57
C LEU A 41 0.34 -12.45 14.85
N VAL A 42 -0.98 -12.55 14.69
CA VAL A 42 -1.91 -12.86 15.77
C VAL A 42 -1.75 -14.34 16.15
N ARG A 43 -1.15 -14.60 17.31
CA ARG A 43 -0.96 -15.97 17.82
C ARG A 43 -2.21 -16.52 18.50
N PHE A 44 -2.88 -15.68 19.29
CA PHE A 44 -4.04 -16.09 20.09
C PHE A 44 -5.08 -14.97 20.16
N LEU A 45 -6.34 -15.35 20.08
CA LEU A 45 -7.49 -14.52 20.44
C LEU A 45 -8.24 -15.25 21.55
N LYS A 46 -7.99 -14.90 22.82
CA LYS A 46 -8.60 -15.57 23.98
C LYS A 46 -9.92 -14.89 24.34
N VAL A 47 -10.96 -15.68 24.52
CA VAL A 47 -12.31 -15.23 24.89
C VAL A 47 -12.68 -15.92 26.19
N TRP A 48 -13.16 -15.16 27.17
CA TRP A 48 -13.63 -15.67 28.46
C TRP A 48 -15.10 -15.33 28.61
N GLU A 49 -15.93 -16.34 28.81
CA GLU A 49 -17.38 -16.20 28.88
C GLU A 49 -17.96 -17.27 29.79
N LYS A 50 -18.94 -16.92 30.62
CA LYS A 50 -19.53 -17.80 31.65
C LYS A 50 -20.45 -18.87 31.05
N SER A 51 -21.10 -18.55 29.94
CA SER A 51 -22.07 -19.42 29.26
C SER A 51 -21.44 -20.51 28.38
N ASN A 52 -20.10 -20.58 28.31
CA ASN A 52 -19.34 -21.63 27.59
C ASN A 52 -19.75 -21.87 26.12
N TYR A 53 -20.31 -20.88 25.42
CA TYR A 53 -20.62 -21.03 24.00
C TYR A 53 -19.34 -21.10 23.14
N GLN A 54 -19.40 -21.82 22.02
CA GLN A 54 -18.28 -21.90 21.08
C GLN A 54 -18.17 -20.63 20.25
N THR A 55 -16.99 -19.99 20.27
CA THR A 55 -16.72 -18.77 19.51
C THR A 55 -15.91 -19.06 18.24
N VAL A 56 -16.39 -18.54 17.11
CA VAL A 56 -15.63 -18.52 15.85
C VAL A 56 -14.74 -17.27 15.80
N LYS A 57 -13.49 -17.43 15.37
CA LYS A 57 -12.47 -16.36 15.40
C LYS A 57 -11.84 -16.24 14.03
N TRP A 58 -11.89 -15.04 13.46
CA TRP A 58 -11.34 -14.76 12.13
C TRP A 58 -10.26 -13.70 12.20
N VAL A 59 -9.24 -13.84 11.36
CA VAL A 59 -8.20 -12.84 11.18
C VAL A 59 -8.04 -12.59 9.69
N ARG A 60 -7.91 -11.31 9.33
CA ARG A 60 -7.59 -10.88 7.98
C ARG A 60 -6.46 -9.88 8.06
N TYR A 61 -5.39 -10.13 7.31
CA TYR A 61 -4.29 -9.19 7.16
C TYR A 61 -4.45 -8.38 5.88
N VAL A 62 -4.16 -7.08 5.97
CA VAL A 62 -4.16 -6.16 4.83
C VAL A 62 -3.00 -5.20 5.01
N SER A 63 -2.10 -5.15 4.03
CA SER A 63 -1.03 -4.14 3.97
C SER A 63 -1.39 -3.10 2.90
N ARG A 64 -1.34 -1.81 3.25
CA ARG A 64 -1.64 -0.67 2.37
C ARG A 64 -0.53 0.37 2.46
N SER A 65 -0.21 1.05 1.37
CA SER A 65 0.75 2.16 1.39
C SER A 65 0.15 3.45 1.94
N ASN A 66 -1.14 3.71 1.73
CA ASN A 66 -1.88 4.87 2.25
C ASN A 66 -1.11 6.20 2.11
N GLY A 67 -0.60 6.46 0.89
CA GLY A 67 0.13 7.69 0.54
C GLY A 67 1.55 7.84 1.09
N SER A 68 2.11 6.80 1.73
CA SER A 68 3.46 6.84 2.28
C SER A 68 4.55 6.26 1.36
N TYR A 69 4.18 5.55 0.30
CA TYR A 69 5.14 4.90 -0.61
C TYR A 69 5.51 5.83 -1.77
N LEU A 70 6.61 6.56 -1.59
CA LEU A 70 7.10 7.59 -2.51
C LEU A 70 8.42 7.17 -3.14
N VAL A 71 8.51 7.24 -4.47
CA VAL A 71 9.72 6.92 -5.26
C VAL A 71 10.25 8.20 -5.92
N ARG A 72 11.55 8.49 -5.74
CA ARG A 72 12.24 9.62 -6.40
C ARG A 72 13.11 9.11 -7.55
N PHE A 73 13.21 9.92 -8.61
CA PHE A 73 13.96 9.66 -9.84
C PHE A 73 14.81 10.88 -10.22
#